data_AF-A0AAU2TLW9-F1
#
_entry.id   AF-A0AAU2TLW9-F1
#
_cell.length_a   1.000
_cell.length_b   1.000
_cell.length_c   1.000
_cell.angle_alpha   90.00
_cell.angle_beta   90.00
_cell.angle_gamma   90.00
#
_symmetry.space_group_name_H-M   'P 1'
#
loop_
_entity.id
_entity.type
_entity.pdbx_description
1 polymer ?
#
loop_
_entity_poly.entity_id
_entity_poly.type
_entity_poly.pdbx_seq_one_letter_code
_entity_poly.pdbx_strand_id
1 'polypeptide(L)' 'MPASILGEVGDLSEAAVTPDKATRLSCPSCGSGHVAQVLGDNGGISYVCTACGHSWS' A
#
# COMPACT_ATOMS: atom_id res chain seq x y z
N MET A 1 -30.69 -19.73 -21.69
CA MET A 1 -30.85 -18.57 -20.80
C MET A 1 -29.81 -18.69 -19.69
N PRO A 2 -28.87 -17.74 -19.55
CA PRO A 2 -27.70 -17.82 -18.66
C PRO A 2 -27.97 -17.20 -17.27
N ALA A 3 -27.13 -17.55 -16.29
CA ALA A 3 -26.84 -16.69 -15.15
C ALA A 3 -25.36 -16.85 -14.81
N SER A 4 -24.54 -15.97 -15.39
CA SER A 4 -23.15 -15.76 -14.99
C SER A 4 -23.16 -15.02 -13.66
N ILE A 5 -22.54 -15.58 -12.63
CA ILE A 5 -22.10 -14.84 -11.45
C ILE A 5 -20.59 -15.03 -11.33
N LEU A 6 -19.86 -14.21 -12.10
CA LEU A 6 -18.44 -14.01 -11.85
C LEU A 6 -18.35 -13.21 -10.55
N GLY A 7 -17.98 -13.89 -9.47
CA GLY A 7 -17.32 -13.23 -8.35
C GLY A 7 -16.01 -12.69 -8.87
N GLU A 8 -16.00 -11.43 -9.27
CA GLU A 8 -14.77 -10.70 -9.56
C GLU A 8 -14.15 -10.27 -8.24
N VAL A 9 -13.18 -11.10 -7.85
CA VAL A 9 -12.10 -10.82 -6.92
C VAL A 9 -11.73 -9.34 -6.95
N GLY A 10 -11.94 -8.66 -5.83
CA GLY A 10 -11.42 -7.32 -5.63
C GLY A 10 -9.93 -7.33 -5.87
N ASP A 11 -9.54 -6.65 -6.96
CA ASP A 11 -8.21 -6.15 -7.29
C ASP A 11 -7.03 -7.00 -6.77
N LEU A 12 -6.64 -7.97 -7.58
CA LEU A 12 -5.28 -8.49 -7.56
C LEU A 12 -4.31 -7.37 -8.02
N SER A 13 -4.01 -6.45 -7.12
CA SER A 13 -2.74 -5.73 -7.10
C SER A 13 -1.90 -6.22 -5.93
N GLU A 14 -1.69 -7.53 -5.86
CA GLU A 14 -0.42 -8.08 -5.40
C GLU A 14 0.66 -7.63 -6.40
N ALA A 15 1.01 -6.34 -6.35
CA ALA A 15 2.29 -5.90 -6.83
C ALA A 15 3.31 -6.62 -5.94
N ALA A 16 4.06 -7.55 -6.53
CA ALA A 16 5.20 -8.17 -5.90
C ALA A 16 6.18 -7.09 -5.42
N VAL A 17 6.01 -6.63 -4.18
CA VAL A 17 6.96 -5.71 -3.53
C VAL A 17 8.08 -6.59 -3.03
N THR A 18 9.04 -6.83 -3.92
CA THR A 18 10.38 -7.23 -3.52
C THR A 18 10.84 -6.31 -2.39
N PRO A 19 11.27 -6.82 -1.23
CA PRO A 19 11.73 -5.99 -0.13
C PRO A 19 13.12 -5.46 -0.47
N ASP A 20 13.18 -4.51 -1.40
CA ASP A 20 14.35 -3.64 -1.53
C ASP A 20 14.32 -2.64 -0.38
N LYS A 21 14.93 -3.09 0.71
CA LYS A 21 15.15 -2.38 1.95
C LYS A 21 15.97 -1.12 1.67
N ALA A 22 15.29 -0.03 1.33
CA ALA A 22 15.77 1.35 1.10
C ALA A 22 15.79 1.88 -0.35
N THR A 23 15.18 1.21 -1.34
CA THR A 23 14.82 1.89 -2.60
C THR A 23 13.50 2.64 -2.41
N ARG A 24 13.62 3.89 -1.92
CA ARG A 24 12.59 4.97 -1.94
C ARG A 24 11.13 4.48 -1.88
N LEU A 25 10.64 4.23 -0.67
CA LEU A 25 9.20 4.01 -0.41
C LEU A 25 8.37 5.10 -1.09
N SER A 26 7.55 4.70 -2.05
CA SER A 26 6.62 5.58 -2.76
C SER A 26 5.20 5.24 -2.32
N CYS A 27 4.37 6.26 -2.15
CA CYS A 27 2.99 6.09 -1.72
C CYS A 27 2.20 5.28 -2.75
N PRO A 28 1.56 4.15 -2.38
CA PRO A 28 0.81 3.33 -3.33
C PRO A 28 -0.44 4.04 -3.88
N SER A 29 -0.94 5.07 -3.19
CA SER A 29 -2.14 5.80 -3.60
C SER A 29 -1.86 6.91 -4.62
N CYS A 30 -0.69 7.57 -4.58
CA CYS A 30 -0.41 8.73 -5.43
C CYS A 30 0.98 8.72 -6.09
N GLY A 31 1.81 7.70 -5.82
CA GLY A 31 3.16 7.57 -6.35
C GLY A 31 4.20 8.52 -5.75
N SER A 32 3.86 9.33 -4.75
CA SER A 32 4.79 10.30 -4.17
C SER A 32 5.82 9.63 -3.26
N GLY A 33 7.09 10.03 -3.35
CA GLY A 33 8.16 9.60 -2.43
C GLY A 33 8.15 10.29 -1.06
N HIS A 34 7.19 11.18 -0.80
CA HIS A 34 7.07 11.89 0.48
C HIS A 34 6.34 11.01 1.50
N VAL A 35 7.09 10.10 2.12
CA VAL A 35 6.58 9.14 3.10
C VAL A 35 7.28 9.33 4.43
N ALA A 36 6.51 9.44 5.51
CA ALA A 36 7.01 9.42 6.87
C ALA A 36 6.71 8.06 7.52
N GLN A 37 7.71 7.52 8.21
CA GLN A 37 7.56 6.30 9.01
C GLN A 37 7.14 6.69 10.43
N VAL A 38 6.08 6.05 10.93
CA VAL A 38 5.57 6.19 12.28
C VAL A 38 5.85 4.88 13.02
N LEU A 39 6.60 4.96 14.11
CA LEU A 39 6.83 3.83 15.00
C LEU A 39 5.69 3.79 16.02
N GLY A 40 4.91 2.71 16.00
CA GLY A 40 3.87 2.47 16.99
C GLY A 40 4.48 1.99 18.32
N ASP A 41 3.72 2.16 19.41
CA ASP A 41 4.16 1.84 20.77
C ASP A 41 4.49 0.35 20.97
N ASN A 42 3.95 -0.52 20.11
CA ASN A 42 4.21 -1.96 20.11
C ASN A 42 5.45 -2.36 19.28
N GLY A 43 6.21 -1.40 18.74
CA GLY A 43 7.31 -1.65 17.79
C GLY A 43 6.82 -1.96 16.37
N GLY A 44 5.53 -1.79 16.10
CA GLY A 44 4.96 -1.86 14.75
C GLY A 44 5.39 -0.64 13.93
N ILE A 45 5.58 -0.84 12.63
CA ILE A 45 5.90 0.25 11.70
C ILE A 45 4.64 0.58 10.92
N SER A 46 4.29 1.86 10.89
CA SER A 46 3.30 2.40 9.98
C SER A 46 3.94 3.46 9.10
N TYR A 47 3.32 3.73 7.96
CA TYR A 47 3.77 4.71 6.99
C TYR A 47 2.63 5.67 6.70
N VAL A 48 2.96 6.93 6.52
CA VAL A 48 2.01 7.95 6.08
C VAL A 48 2.60 8.78 4.96
N CYS A 49 1.83 8.96 3.89
CA CYS A 49 2.21 9.86 2.80
C CYS A 49 1.91 11.29 3.23
N THR A 50 2.94 12.14 3.31
CA THR A 50 2.77 13.55 3.67
C THR A 50 2.29 14.40 2.49
N ALA A 51 2.23 13.84 1.28
CA ALA A 51 1.68 14.49 0.10
C ALA A 51 0.16 14.30 -0.06
N CYS A 52 -0.38 13.11 0.22
CA CYS A 52 -1.82 12.81 0.02
C CYS A 52 -2.56 12.34 1.27
N GLY A 53 -1.87 12.09 2.39
CA GLY A 53 -2.47 11.63 3.64
C GLY A 53 -2.79 10.14 3.71
N HIS A 54 -2.42 9.36 2.69
CA HIS A 54 -2.63 7.91 2.71
C HIS A 54 -1.74 7.22 3.76
N SER A 55 -2.33 6.37 4.59
CA SER A 55 -1.64 5.61 5.65
C SER A 55 -1.72 4.10 5.40
N TRP A 56 -0.62 3.39 5.65
CA TRP A 56 -0.54 1.93 5.56
C TRP A 56 0.44 1.36 6.61
N SER A 57 0.38 0.05 6.87
CA SER A 57 1.26 -0.65 7.80
C SER A 57 1.91 -1.83 7.10
#